data_AF-A0A1D1Z6P1-F1
#
_entry.id   AF-A0A1D1Z6P1-F1
#
_cell.length_a   1.000
_cell.length_b   1.000
_cell.length_c   1.000
_cell.angle_alpha   90.00
_cell.angle_beta   90.00
_cell.angle_gamma   90.00
#
_symmetry.space_group_name_H-M   'P 1'
#
loop_
_entity.id
_entity.type
_entity.pdbx_description
1 polymer ?
#
loop_
_entity_poly.entity_id
_entity_poly.type
_entity_poly.pdbx_seq_one_letter_code
_entity_poly.pdbx_strand_id
1 'polypeptide(L)'
;GAQLYERMVGRARAAVEWGGLGAVLWYQGESDTILREDAETYRGKMEKMVEDLRADLGLPGLPLIQVLLASSQGPYIDMVREAQKSVNLTNVVWVDAKGLPLWKDHVHLTTKAEVRLGEMLATAYTKISYVASP
;
A
#
# COMPACT_ATOMS: atom_id res chain seq x y z
N GLY A 1 -14.63 0.57 -5.53
CA GLY A 1 -13.82 0.68 -4.29
C GLY A 1 -14.67 0.61 -3.02
N ALA A 2 -15.70 1.45 -2.87
CA ALA A 2 -16.41 1.68 -1.60
C ALA A 2 -16.78 0.42 -0.80
N GLN A 3 -17.40 -0.59 -1.41
CA GLN A 3 -17.78 -1.82 -0.66
C GLN A 3 -16.57 -2.57 -0.07
N LEU A 4 -15.44 -2.61 -0.77
CA LEU A 4 -14.21 -3.25 -0.27
C LEU A 4 -13.57 -2.40 0.82
N TYR A 5 -13.63 -1.07 0.68
CA TYR A 5 -13.17 -0.13 1.69
C TYR A 5 -13.96 -0.29 3.00
N GLU A 6 -15.30 -0.28 2.94
CA GLU A 6 -16.16 -0.51 4.12
C GLU A 6 -15.88 -1.85 4.81
N ARG A 7 -15.65 -2.91 4.00
CA ARG A 7 -15.26 -4.22 4.54
C ARG A 7 -13.89 -4.18 5.22
N MET A 8 -12.92 -3.46 4.65
CA MET A 8 -11.61 -3.27 5.26
C MET A 8 -11.73 -2.56 6.61
N VAL A 9 -12.45 -1.43 6.66
CA VAL A 9 -12.69 -0.67 7.90
C VAL A 9 -13.42 -1.50 8.94
N GLY A 10 -14.50 -2.20 8.56
CA GLY A 10 -15.26 -3.04 9.48
C GLY A 10 -14.43 -4.16 10.10
N ARG A 11 -13.57 -4.82 9.31
CA ARG A 11 -12.65 -5.85 9.81
C ARG A 11 -11.56 -5.26 10.71
N ALA A 12 -11.03 -4.10 10.35
CA ALA A 12 -10.02 -3.40 11.15
C ALA A 12 -10.59 -2.98 12.52
N ARG A 13 -11.81 -2.41 12.58
CA ARG A 13 -12.49 -2.09 13.85
C ARG A 13 -12.69 -3.33 14.72
N ALA A 14 -13.16 -4.44 14.13
CA ALA A 14 -13.32 -5.69 14.87
C ALA A 14 -11.99 -6.23 15.43
N ALA A 15 -10.88 -6.06 14.72
CA ALA A 15 -9.56 -6.47 15.21
C ALA A 15 -9.05 -5.60 16.37
N VAL A 16 -9.35 -4.30 16.35
CA VAL A 16 -8.97 -3.34 17.43
C VAL A 16 -9.67 -3.67 18.75
N GLU A 17 -10.83 -4.31 18.73
CA GLU A 17 -11.51 -4.75 19.98
C GLU A 17 -10.68 -5.78 20.77
N TRP A 18 -9.77 -6.49 20.10
CA TRP A 18 -8.96 -7.57 20.70
C TRP A 18 -7.46 -7.25 20.74
N GLY A 19 -7.05 -6.07 20.29
CA GLY A 19 -5.64 -5.68 20.20
C GLY A 19 -5.42 -4.30 19.57
N GLY A 20 -4.20 -4.03 19.10
CA GLY A 20 -3.84 -2.79 18.41
C GLY A 20 -3.55 -3.02 16.93
N LEU A 21 -3.75 -2.00 16.09
CA LEU A 21 -3.29 -2.00 14.71
C LEU A 21 -1.87 -1.40 14.64
N GLY A 22 -0.90 -2.25 14.28
CA GLY A 22 0.50 -1.82 14.16
C GLY A 22 0.79 -1.01 12.90
N ALA A 23 0.29 -1.46 11.75
CA ALA A 23 0.42 -0.80 10.45
C ALA A 23 -0.58 -1.39 9.44
N VAL A 24 -0.79 -0.68 8.34
CA VAL A 24 -1.47 -1.17 7.14
C VAL A 24 -0.42 -1.50 6.08
N LEU A 25 -0.46 -2.71 5.52
CA LEU A 25 0.36 -3.09 4.37
C LEU A 25 -0.51 -3.00 3.12
N TRP A 26 -0.11 -2.16 2.16
CA TRP A 26 -0.92 -1.86 0.97
C TRP A 26 -0.15 -2.17 -0.31
N TYR A 27 -0.59 -3.18 -1.05
CA TYR A 27 -0.05 -3.49 -2.38
C TYR A 27 -1.20 -3.52 -3.38
N GLN A 28 -1.32 -2.45 -4.16
CA GLN A 28 -2.33 -2.30 -5.20
C GLN A 28 -1.83 -1.26 -6.22
N GLY A 29 -2.32 -1.35 -7.44
CA GLY A 29 -2.21 -0.31 -8.46
C GLY A 29 -2.10 -0.87 -9.88
N GLU A 30 -1.94 -2.19 -10.04
CA GLU A 30 -1.76 -2.83 -11.33
C GLU A 30 -2.93 -2.54 -12.29
N SER A 31 -4.16 -2.48 -11.78
CA SER A 31 -5.35 -2.10 -12.57
C SER A 31 -5.33 -0.63 -13.00
N ASP A 32 -4.81 0.27 -12.16
CA ASP A 32 -4.75 1.71 -12.43
C ASP A 32 -3.70 2.06 -13.50
N THR A 33 -2.90 1.07 -13.93
CA THR A 33 -1.97 1.21 -15.06
C THR A 33 -2.64 1.05 -16.44
N ILE A 34 -3.91 0.65 -16.49
CA ILE A 34 -4.65 0.39 -17.74
C ILE A 34 -5.04 1.70 -18.42
N LEU A 35 -5.68 2.61 -17.66
CA LEU A 35 -6.17 3.88 -18.17
C LEU A 35 -5.29 5.02 -17.67
N ARG A 36 -4.98 5.97 -18.57
CA ARG A 36 -4.14 7.12 -18.22
C ARG A 36 -4.78 7.98 -17.11
N GLU A 37 -6.09 8.16 -17.17
CA GLU A 37 -6.85 8.94 -16.18
C GLU A 37 -6.77 8.35 -14.77
N ASP A 38 -6.72 7.02 -14.65
CA ASP A 38 -6.52 6.35 -13.37
C ASP A 38 -5.11 6.56 -12.85
N ALA A 39 -4.10 6.41 -13.71
CA ALA A 39 -2.71 6.67 -13.36
C ALA A 39 -2.47 8.13 -12.94
N GLU A 40 -3.09 9.10 -13.62
CA GLU A 40 -2.99 10.54 -13.30
C GLU A 40 -3.65 10.87 -11.95
N THR A 41 -4.74 10.19 -11.60
CA THR A 41 -5.48 10.43 -10.36
C THR A 41 -5.04 9.55 -9.18
N TYR A 42 -4.14 8.59 -9.41
CA TYR A 42 -3.74 7.58 -8.42
C TYR A 42 -3.26 8.19 -7.10
N ARG A 43 -2.33 9.17 -7.14
CA ARG A 43 -1.77 9.77 -5.93
C ARG A 43 -2.86 10.37 -5.04
N GLY A 44 -3.74 11.19 -5.61
CA GLY A 44 -4.81 11.84 -4.86
C GLY A 44 -5.81 10.84 -4.28
N LYS A 45 -6.16 9.79 -5.04
CA LYS A 45 -7.00 8.69 -4.54
C LYS A 45 -6.33 7.92 -3.39
N MET A 46 -5.03 7.65 -3.50
CA MET A 46 -4.24 6.98 -2.46
C MET A 46 -4.16 7.83 -1.18
N GLU A 47 -3.81 9.11 -1.29
CA GLU A 47 -3.75 10.03 -0.15
C GLU A 47 -5.11 10.13 0.55
N LYS A 48 -6.20 10.31 -0.22
CA LYS A 48 -7.57 10.33 0.32
C LYS A 48 -7.95 9.04 1.04
N MET A 49 -7.59 7.88 0.47
CA MET A 49 -7.87 6.57 1.09
C MET A 49 -7.16 6.42 2.44
N VAL A 50 -5.90 6.88 2.54
CA VAL A 50 -5.15 6.85 3.80
C VAL A 50 -5.79 7.76 4.86
N GLU A 51 -6.16 8.98 4.48
CA GLU A 51 -6.82 9.94 5.37
C GLU A 51 -8.17 9.43 5.87
N ASP A 52 -9.00 8.90 4.97
CA ASP A 52 -10.29 8.31 5.32
C ASP A 52 -10.10 7.13 6.27
N LEU A 53 -9.14 6.24 5.99
CA LEU A 53 -8.89 5.06 6.82
C LEU A 53 -8.48 5.46 8.24
N ARG A 54 -7.62 6.48 8.36
CA ARG A 54 -7.18 7.03 9.65
C ARG A 54 -8.34 7.67 10.41
N ALA A 55 -9.19 8.44 9.72
CA ALA A 55 -10.36 9.07 10.32
C ALA A 55 -11.38 8.03 10.80
N ASP A 56 -11.71 7.06 9.95
CA ASP A 56 -12.70 6.02 10.25
C ASP A 56 -12.25 5.07 11.37
N LEU A 57 -10.95 4.89 11.57
CA LEU A 57 -10.39 4.11 12.67
C LEU A 57 -10.08 4.95 13.92
N GLY A 58 -10.14 6.28 13.82
CA GLY A 58 -9.73 7.18 14.91
C GLY A 58 -8.23 7.12 15.20
N LEU A 59 -7.40 6.76 14.21
CA LEU A 59 -5.96 6.54 14.35
C LEU A 59 -5.17 7.48 13.41
N PRO A 60 -5.05 8.79 13.74
CA PRO A 60 -4.41 9.78 12.85
C PRO A 60 -2.94 9.48 12.52
N GLY A 61 -2.26 8.73 13.40
CA GLY A 61 -0.87 8.32 13.21
C GLY A 61 -0.67 6.94 12.59
N LEU A 62 -1.74 6.22 12.19
CA LEU A 62 -1.65 4.82 11.74
C LEU A 62 -0.63 4.68 10.59
N PRO A 63 0.46 3.91 10.80
CA PRO A 63 1.44 3.68 9.74
C PRO A 63 0.84 2.95 8.56
N LEU A 64 1.25 3.35 7.35
CA LEU A 64 0.95 2.62 6.13
C LEU A 64 2.23 2.40 5.32
N ILE A 65 2.45 1.16 4.93
CA ILE A 65 3.57 0.75 4.09
C ILE A 65 2.99 0.33 2.75
N GLN A 66 3.20 1.15 1.72
CA GLN A 66 2.75 0.83 0.38
C GLN A 66 3.85 0.12 -0.43
N VAL A 67 3.46 -0.67 -1.42
CA VAL A 67 4.40 -1.37 -2.30
C VAL A 67 4.39 -0.70 -3.68
N LEU A 68 5.56 -0.24 -4.14
CA LEU A 68 5.71 0.23 -5.51
C LEU A 68 5.65 -0.96 -6.47
N LEU A 69 4.82 -0.85 -7.52
CA LEU A 69 4.46 -1.99 -8.36
C LEU A 69 5.66 -2.72 -8.99
N ALA A 70 5.67 -4.05 -8.92
CA ALA A 70 6.63 -4.87 -9.66
C ALA A 70 6.29 -5.01 -11.16
N SER A 71 5.00 -4.94 -11.48
CA SER A 71 4.40 -5.26 -12.77
C SER A 71 3.15 -4.39 -13.02
N SER A 72 2.49 -4.57 -14.16
CA SER A 72 1.30 -3.80 -14.53
C SER A 72 0.32 -4.63 -15.36
N GLN A 73 -0.94 -4.20 -15.42
CA GLN A 73 -1.93 -4.71 -16.37
C GLN A 73 -2.06 -3.83 -17.62
N GLY A 74 -1.45 -2.65 -17.62
CA GLY A 74 -1.45 -1.70 -18.72
C GLY A 74 -0.15 -0.90 -18.85
N PRO A 75 -0.12 0.07 -19.79
CA PRO A 75 1.12 0.74 -20.21
C PRO A 75 1.58 1.85 -19.25
N TYR A 76 0.76 2.29 -18.29
CA TYR A 76 1.03 3.47 -17.47
C TYR A 76 1.74 3.14 -16.14
N ILE A 77 2.53 2.06 -16.09
CA ILE A 77 3.23 1.61 -14.87
C ILE A 77 4.15 2.69 -14.28
N ASP A 78 4.91 3.39 -15.12
CA ASP A 78 5.84 4.41 -14.65
C ASP A 78 5.09 5.58 -14.00
N MET A 79 3.92 5.96 -14.54
CA MET A 79 3.08 7.00 -13.94
C MET A 79 2.55 6.58 -12.57
N VAL A 80 2.02 5.37 -12.44
CA VAL A 80 1.52 4.84 -11.15
C VAL A 80 2.65 4.71 -10.13
N ARG A 81 3.83 4.23 -10.54
CA ARG A 81 4.98 4.12 -9.63
C ARG A 81 5.49 5.47 -9.15
N GLU A 82 5.56 6.48 -10.02
CA GLU A 82 5.91 7.84 -9.61
C GLU A 82 4.83 8.45 -8.70
N ALA A 83 3.55 8.15 -8.95
CA ALA A 83 2.45 8.54 -8.07
C ALA A 83 2.58 7.89 -6.67
N GLN A 84 2.90 6.60 -6.59
CA GLN A 84 3.13 5.88 -5.33
C GLN A 84 4.30 6.47 -4.53
N LYS A 85 5.42 6.78 -5.20
CA LYS A 85 6.59 7.43 -4.56
C LYS A 85 6.32 8.83 -4.06
N SER A 86 5.45 9.58 -4.74
CA SER A 86 5.17 10.99 -4.46
C SER A 86 4.05 11.22 -3.44
N VAL A 87 3.42 10.16 -2.93
CA VAL A 87 2.52 10.24 -1.77
C VAL A 87 3.26 10.91 -0.61
N ASN A 88 2.74 12.03 -0.14
CA ASN A 88 3.39 12.86 0.87
C ASN A 88 2.52 12.99 2.12
N LEU A 89 2.45 11.92 2.91
CA LEU A 89 1.71 11.86 4.16
C LEU A 89 2.61 11.36 5.28
N THR A 90 2.45 11.91 6.49
CA THR A 90 3.14 11.44 7.69
C THR A 90 2.87 9.96 7.91
N ASN A 91 3.87 9.20 8.35
CA ASN A 91 3.80 7.75 8.61
C ASN A 91 3.34 6.92 7.39
N VAL A 92 3.52 7.43 6.18
CA VAL A 92 3.39 6.64 4.95
C VAL A 92 4.77 6.44 4.35
N VAL A 93 5.17 5.18 4.19
CA VAL A 93 6.44 4.82 3.55
C VAL A 93 6.18 3.80 2.44
N TRP A 94 7.19 3.54 1.62
CA TRP A 94 7.08 2.56 0.54
C TRP A 94 8.25 1.59 0.51
N VAL A 95 7.99 0.41 -0.05
CA VAL A 95 9.02 -0.56 -0.47
C VAL A 95 8.92 -0.77 -1.98
N ASP A 96 10.04 -0.98 -2.67
CA ASP A 96 10.05 -1.10 -4.13
C ASP A 96 10.08 -2.57 -4.58
N ALA A 97 8.98 -3.09 -5.14
CA ALA A 97 8.92 -4.46 -5.63
C ALA A 97 9.50 -4.64 -7.05
N LYS A 98 10.00 -3.56 -7.70
CA LYS A 98 10.59 -3.64 -9.04
C LYS A 98 11.72 -4.66 -9.09
N GLY A 99 11.65 -5.56 -10.07
CA GLY A 99 12.65 -6.61 -10.29
C GLY A 99 12.43 -7.87 -9.45
N LEU A 100 11.41 -7.93 -8.60
CA LEU A 100 11.01 -9.18 -7.97
C LEU A 100 10.50 -10.18 -9.03
N PRO A 101 10.85 -11.49 -8.92
CA PRO A 101 10.44 -12.48 -9.91
C PRO A 101 8.93 -12.64 -10.03
N LEU A 102 8.43 -12.62 -11.27
CA LEU A 102 7.03 -12.82 -11.63
C LEU A 102 6.76 -14.24 -12.10
N TRP A 103 5.51 -14.68 -11.99
CA TRP A 103 5.01 -15.84 -12.70
C TRP A 103 5.00 -15.62 -14.21
N LYS A 104 4.70 -16.70 -14.96
CA LYS A 104 4.64 -16.67 -16.43
C LYS A 104 3.53 -15.77 -16.98
N ASP A 105 2.59 -15.33 -16.14
CA ASP A 105 1.57 -14.35 -16.51
C ASP A 105 2.12 -12.92 -16.59
N HIS A 106 3.36 -12.69 -16.14
CA HIS A 106 4.03 -11.40 -16.10
C HIS A 106 3.32 -10.33 -15.25
N VAL A 107 2.38 -10.76 -14.38
CA VAL A 107 1.63 -9.87 -13.49
C VAL A 107 1.91 -10.24 -12.04
N HIS A 108 1.77 -11.50 -11.65
CA HIS A 108 1.82 -11.89 -10.23
C HIS A 108 3.23 -12.23 -9.78
N LEU A 109 3.58 -11.85 -8.54
CA LEU A 109 4.83 -12.28 -7.91
C LEU A 109 4.87 -13.80 -7.74
N THR A 110 6.05 -14.39 -7.92
CA THR A 110 6.29 -15.78 -7.52
C THR A 110 6.20 -15.95 -6.00
N THR A 111 5.98 -17.17 -5.50
CA THR A 111 6.01 -17.44 -4.05
C THR A 111 7.31 -16.99 -3.38
N LYS A 112 8.46 -17.19 -4.04
CA LYS A 112 9.76 -16.72 -3.50
C LYS A 112 9.86 -15.19 -3.47
N ALA A 113 9.27 -14.52 -4.45
CA ALA A 113 9.19 -13.07 -4.48
C ALA A 113 8.30 -12.53 -3.35
N GLU A 114 7.16 -13.17 -3.08
CA GLU A 114 6.27 -12.81 -1.97
C GLU A 114 6.95 -12.95 -0.61
N VAL A 115 7.72 -14.02 -0.39
CA VAL A 115 8.53 -14.17 0.84
C VAL A 115 9.49 -12.99 1.00
N ARG A 116 10.20 -12.63 -0.07
CA ARG A 116 11.14 -11.51 -0.04
C ARG A 116 10.44 -10.16 0.15
N LEU A 117 9.28 -9.96 -0.47
CA LEU A 117 8.47 -8.77 -0.24
C LEU A 117 8.03 -8.67 1.23
N GLY A 118 7.64 -9.80 1.84
CA GLY A 118 7.34 -9.87 3.26
C GLY A 118 8.50 -9.42 4.16
N GLU A 119 9.72 -9.85 3.87
CA GLU A 119 10.93 -9.41 4.58
C GLU A 119 11.18 -7.91 4.42
N MET A 120 10.94 -7.36 3.22
CA MET A 120 11.05 -5.93 2.94
C MET A 120 10.02 -5.11 3.71
N LEU A 121 8.76 -5.56 3.75
CA LEU A 121 7.68 -4.94 4.51
C LEU A 121 7.96 -4.97 6.02
N ALA A 122 8.42 -6.11 6.55
CA ALA A 122 8.82 -6.23 7.95
C ALA A 122 9.98 -5.28 8.30
N THR A 123 10.97 -5.18 7.41
CA THR A 123 12.11 -4.25 7.58
C THR A 123 11.66 -2.78 7.54
N ALA A 124 10.69 -2.43 6.68
CA ALA A 124 10.13 -1.08 6.64
C ALA A 124 9.34 -0.75 7.92
N TYR A 125 8.56 -1.70 8.43
CA TYR A 125 7.78 -1.54 9.65
C TYR A 125 8.65 -1.22 10.86
N THR A 126 9.73 -1.97 11.09
CA THR A 126 10.63 -1.75 12.24
C THR A 126 11.29 -0.37 12.22
N LYS A 127 11.51 0.20 11.04
CA LYS A 127 12.07 1.55 10.88
C LYS A 127 11.08 2.66 11.20
N ILE A 128 9.78 2.45 10.94
CA ILE A 128 8.73 3.42 11.31
C ILE A 128 8.56 3.47 12.83
N SER A 129 8.52 2.29 13.47
CA SER A 129 8.32 2.17 14.92
C SER A 129 9.45 2.79 15.75
N TYR A 130 10.67 2.89 15.21
CA TYR A 130 11.80 3.52 15.90
C TYR A 130 11.67 5.04 16.01
N VAL A 131 10.83 5.68 15.18
CA VAL A 131 10.60 7.14 15.19
C VAL A 131 9.46 7.52 16.16
N ALA A 132 8.70 6.54 16.66
CA ALA A 132 7.52 6.75 17.51
C ALA A 132 7.76 6.50 19.02
N SER A 133 9.02 6.47 19.47
CA SER A 133 9.34 6.49 20.90
C SER A 133 9.69 7.93 21.33
N PRO A 134 9.23 8.39 22.51
CA PRO A 134 9.31 9.78 22.96
C PRO A 134 10.72 10.34 23.05
#